data_AF-A0A924ZT28-F1
#
_entry.id   AF-A0A924ZT28-F1
#
_cell.length_a   1.000
_cell.length_b   1.000
_cell.length_c   1.000
_cell.angle_alpha   90.00
_cell.angle_beta   90.00
_cell.angle_gamma   90.00
#
_symmetry.space_group_name_H-M   'P 1'
#
loop_
_entity.id
_entity.type
_entity.pdbx_description
1 polymer ?
#
loop_
_entity_poly.entity_id
_entity_poly.type
_entity_poly.pdbx_seq_one_letter_code
_entity_poly.pdbx_strand_id
1 'polypeptide(L)'
;MHDTPELPKKNSVFIVHGHDEGAKHSVARYLEQLGINPVILQEQINRGMTVIEKFEEFASRAGFAVILMTPDDYGYATALEQDKKHRPRQNVVLK
;
A
#
# COMPACT_ATOMS: atom_id res chain seq x y z
N MET A 1 -3.86 6.08 -29.54
CA MET A 1 -3.25 4.87 -28.98
C MET A 1 -2.76 5.25 -27.59
N HIS A 2 -3.58 5.04 -26.57
CA HIS A 2 -3.19 5.30 -25.19
C HIS A 2 -2.71 3.98 -24.61
N ASP A 3 -1.40 3.87 -24.40
CA ASP A 3 -0.79 2.79 -23.63
C ASP A 3 -1.43 2.77 -22.24
N THR A 4 -2.34 1.83 -22.07
CA THR A 4 -2.92 1.51 -20.79
C THR A 4 -1.95 0.51 -20.17
N PRO A 5 -1.28 0.77 -19.04
CA PRO A 5 -0.45 -0.25 -18.42
C PRO A 5 -1.37 -1.45 -18.13
N GLU A 6 -1.15 -2.55 -18.84
CA GLU A 6 -1.84 -3.81 -18.61
C GLU A 6 -1.60 -4.22 -17.16
N LEU A 7 -2.68 -4.34 -16.40
CA LEU A 7 -2.63 -4.74 -15.00
C LEU A 7 -2.11 -6.18 -14.90
N PRO A 8 -1.09 -6.46 -14.07
CA PRO A 8 -0.29 -7.66 -14.24
C PRO A 8 -1.05 -8.95 -13.86
N LYS A 9 -0.79 -9.99 -14.67
CA LYS A 9 -1.36 -11.34 -14.66
C LYS A 9 -0.92 -12.13 -13.41
N LYS A 10 -1.85 -12.89 -12.78
CA LYS A 10 -1.75 -14.05 -11.83
C LYS A 10 -0.62 -14.15 -10.78
N ASN A 11 0.49 -13.41 -10.86
CA ASN A 11 1.67 -13.40 -9.99
C ASN A 11 1.93 -12.00 -9.40
N SER A 12 0.87 -11.19 -9.27
CA SER A 12 0.97 -9.81 -8.79
C SER A 12 0.55 -9.70 -7.35
N VAL A 13 1.33 -8.92 -6.59
CA VAL A 13 1.11 -8.68 -5.17
C VAL A 13 1.02 -7.20 -4.91
N PHE A 14 -0.03 -6.77 -4.22
CA PHE A 14 -0.18 -5.36 -3.87
C PHE A 14 0.59 -5.02 -2.62
N ILE A 15 1.30 -3.90 -2.66
CA ILE A 15 1.94 -3.32 -1.48
C ILE A 15 1.17 -2.06 -1.08
N VAL A 16 0.65 -2.08 0.13
CA VAL A 16 0.11 -0.91 0.82
C VAL A 16 1.12 -0.51 1.90
N HIS A 17 1.50 0.75 1.95
CA HIS A 17 2.46 1.24 2.92
C HIS A 17 2.13 2.70 3.27
N GLY A 18 2.69 3.19 4.38
CA GLY A 18 2.63 4.59 4.73
C GLY A 18 3.85 5.35 4.21
N HIS A 19 4.57 6.09 5.05
CA HIS A 19 5.70 6.94 4.61
C HIS A 19 7.07 6.25 4.60
N ASP A 20 7.16 5.03 5.12
CA ASP A 20 8.42 4.30 5.12
C ASP A 20 8.73 3.72 3.72
N GLU A 21 9.35 4.56 2.90
CA GLU A 21 9.83 4.19 1.56
C GLU A 21 10.90 3.09 1.61
N GLY A 22 11.71 3.04 2.68
CA GLY A 22 12.73 2.01 2.86
C GLY A 22 12.12 0.63 2.99
N ALA A 23 11.16 0.48 3.90
CA ALA A 23 10.40 -0.76 4.08
C ALA A 23 9.69 -1.17 2.79
N LYS A 24 9.05 -0.22 2.09
CA LYS A 24 8.41 -0.45 0.78
C LYS A 24 9.39 -1.03 -0.23
N HIS A 25 10.54 -0.39 -0.41
CA HIS A 25 11.54 -0.82 -1.40
C HIS A 25 12.18 -2.16 -1.07
N SER A 26 12.46 -2.43 0.20
CA SER A 26 13.01 -3.72 0.65
C SER A 26 12.03 -4.86 0.36
N VAL A 27 10.75 -4.67 0.67
CA VAL A 27 9.72 -5.69 0.43
C VAL A 27 9.48 -5.90 -1.05
N ALA A 28 9.37 -4.82 -1.84
CA ALA A 28 9.21 -4.92 -3.29
C ALA A 28 10.37 -5.72 -3.92
N ARG A 29 11.61 -5.39 -3.57
CA ARG A 29 12.80 -6.08 -4.07
C ARG A 29 12.82 -7.56 -3.68
N TYR A 30 12.42 -7.89 -2.45
CA TYR A 30 12.34 -9.27 -2.01
C TYR A 30 11.30 -10.07 -2.80
N LEU A 31 10.14 -9.48 -3.08
CA LEU A 31 9.11 -10.10 -3.91
C LEU A 31 9.59 -10.30 -5.35
N GLU A 32 10.27 -9.32 -5.94
CA GLU A 32 10.88 -9.44 -7.27
C GLU A 32 11.89 -10.59 -7.34
N GLN A 33 12.73 -10.77 -6.30
CA GLN A 33 13.67 -11.89 -6.20
C GLN A 33 12.98 -13.26 -6.16
N LEU A 34 11.73 -13.32 -5.69
CA LEU A 34 10.90 -14.51 -5.70
C LEU A 34 10.13 -14.71 -7.03
N GLY A 35 10.34 -13.83 -8.02
CA GLY A 35 9.61 -13.86 -9.30
C GLY A 35 8.16 -13.38 -9.18
N ILE A 36 7.85 -12.63 -8.12
CA ILE A 36 6.55 -12.01 -7.88
C ILE A 36 6.62 -10.55 -8.32
N ASN A 37 5.55 -10.05 -8.95
CA ASN A 37 5.50 -8.67 -9.43
C ASN A 37 4.81 -7.77 -8.40
N PRO A 38 5.54 -6.95 -7.62
CA PRO A 38 4.94 -6.02 -6.68
C PRO A 38 4.24 -4.88 -7.42
N VAL A 39 3.06 -4.48 -6.95
CA VAL A 39 2.33 -3.31 -7.43
C VAL A 39 2.06 -2.38 -6.25
N ILE A 40 2.62 -1.18 -6.30
CA ILE A 40 2.50 -0.20 -5.23
C ILE A 40 1.25 0.64 -5.45
N LEU A 41 0.28 0.55 -4.54
CA LEU A 41 -1.05 1.13 -4.72
C LEU A 41 -1.01 2.66 -4.87
N GLN A 42 -0.16 3.36 -4.12
CA GLN A 42 -0.06 4.82 -4.19
C GLN A 42 0.52 5.33 -5.52
N GLU A 43 1.29 4.51 -6.24
CA GLU A 43 1.96 4.89 -7.49
C GLU A 43 1.07 4.69 -8.72
N GLN A 44 -0.05 3.96 -8.58
CA GLN A 44 -0.96 3.71 -9.69
C GLN A 44 -1.81 4.95 -10.03
N ILE A 45 -2.21 5.12 -11.29
CA ILE A 45 -3.05 6.26 -11.71
C ILE A 45 -4.48 6.05 -11.18
N ASN A 46 -5.06 7.08 -10.55
CA ASN A 46 -6.38 6.97 -9.92
C ASN A 46 -7.55 6.89 -10.93
N ARG A 47 -7.42 7.36 -12.19
CA ARG A 47 -8.46 7.32 -13.25
C ARG A 47 -9.88 7.74 -12.81
N GLY A 48 -9.99 8.69 -11.87
CA GLY A 48 -11.27 9.14 -11.31
C GLY A 48 -11.84 8.24 -10.23
N MET A 49 -11.18 7.12 -9.91
CA MET A 49 -11.53 6.23 -8.81
C MET A 49 -11.08 6.82 -7.46
N THR A 50 -11.92 6.63 -6.46
CA THR A 50 -11.55 6.77 -5.06
C THR A 50 -10.52 5.71 -4.69
N VAL A 51 -9.81 5.91 -3.58
CA VAL A 51 -8.76 4.96 -3.22
C VAL A 51 -9.32 3.61 -2.74
N ILE A 52 -10.58 3.54 -2.27
CA ILE A 52 -11.23 2.27 -1.92
C ILE A 52 -11.54 1.47 -3.18
N GLU A 53 -12.13 2.10 -4.21
CA GLU A 53 -12.42 1.45 -5.50
C GLU A 53 -11.15 0.96 -6.19
N LYS A 54 -10.10 1.78 -6.11
CA LYS A 54 -8.77 1.41 -6.56
C LYS A 54 -8.30 0.15 -5.83
N PHE A 55 -8.33 0.14 -4.49
CA PHE A 55 -7.93 -1.02 -3.70
C PHE A 55 -8.73 -2.27 -4.09
N GLU A 56 -10.05 -2.18 -4.23
CA GLU A 56 -10.92 -3.30 -4.62
C GLU A 56 -10.60 -3.83 -6.03
N GLU A 57 -10.43 -2.93 -7.02
CA GLU A 57 -10.06 -3.33 -8.39
C GLU A 57 -8.73 -4.09 -8.39
N PHE A 58 -7.73 -3.55 -7.69
CA PHE A 58 -6.41 -4.16 -7.61
C PHE A 58 -6.45 -5.46 -6.81
N ALA A 59 -7.07 -5.47 -5.62
CA ALA A 59 -7.21 -6.65 -4.78
C ALA A 59 -7.92 -7.81 -5.50
N SER A 60 -8.93 -7.53 -6.33
CA SER A 60 -9.63 -8.54 -7.13
C SER A 60 -8.73 -9.26 -8.15
N ARG A 61 -7.57 -8.67 -8.49
CA ARG A 61 -6.61 -9.19 -9.48
C ARG A 61 -5.33 -9.74 -8.86
N ALA A 62 -5.12 -9.53 -7.56
CA ALA A 62 -3.94 -10.01 -6.84
C ALA A 62 -4.06 -11.47 -6.42
N GLY A 63 -2.92 -12.13 -6.28
CA GLY A 63 -2.86 -13.37 -5.50
C GLY A 63 -2.97 -13.11 -3.99
N PHE A 64 -2.38 -12.00 -3.52
CA PHE A 64 -2.44 -11.52 -2.14
C PHE A 64 -1.97 -10.06 -2.05
N ALA A 65 -2.13 -9.45 -0.88
CA ALA A 65 -1.62 -8.12 -0.57
C ALA A 65 -0.66 -8.15 0.64
N VAL A 66 0.30 -7.24 0.66
CA VAL A 66 1.25 -6.99 1.74
C VAL A 66 0.99 -5.59 2.26
N ILE A 67 0.68 -5.48 3.55
CA ILE A 67 0.39 -4.21 4.22
C ILE A 67 1.52 -3.91 5.20
N LEU A 68 2.25 -2.82 4.94
CA LEU A 68 3.37 -2.37 5.78
C LEU A 68 2.87 -1.40 6.84
N MET A 69 2.73 -1.91 8.06
CA MET A 69 2.31 -1.14 9.24
C MET A 69 3.52 -0.49 9.93
N THR A 70 4.06 0.57 9.35
CA THR A 70 5.23 1.30 9.87
C THR A 70 4.80 2.45 10.81
N PRO A 71 5.60 2.82 11.84
CA PRO A 71 5.23 3.79 12.88
C PRO A 71 5.26 5.26 12.41
N ASP A 72 4.58 5.57 11.31
CA ASP A 72 4.68 6.84 10.60
C ASP A 72 3.95 8.00 11.28
N ASP A 73 2.92 7.70 12.06
CA ASP A 73 2.09 8.69 12.74
C ASP A 73 2.20 8.52 14.26
N TYR A 74 1.83 9.57 14.99
CA TYR A 74 1.53 9.45 16.41
C TYR A 74 0.02 9.48 16.64
N GLY A 75 -0.46 8.61 17.52
CA GLY A 75 -1.86 8.55 17.94
C GLY A 75 -1.99 8.74 19.44
N TYR A 76 -2.97 9.55 19.85
CA TYR A 76 -3.35 9.78 21.24
C TYR A 76 -4.76 10.42 21.28
N ALA A 77 -5.44 10.31 22.42
CA ALA A 77 -6.70 11.02 22.64
C ALA A 77 -6.42 12.53 22.75
N THR A 78 -7.28 13.38 22.21
CA THR A 78 -7.04 14.84 22.13
C THR A 78 -6.70 15.50 23.47
N ALA A 79 -7.19 14.95 24.60
CA ALA A 79 -6.93 15.46 25.94
C ALA A 79 -5.64 14.91 26.60
N LEU A 80 -4.92 13.98 25.96
CA LEU A 80 -3.82 13.21 26.56
C LEU A 80 -2.58 13.23 25.66
N GLU A 81 -2.03 14.41 25.39
CA GLU A 81 -0.84 14.57 24.54
C GLU A 81 0.39 13.82 25.10
N GLN A 82 0.49 13.68 26.41
CA GLN A 82 1.54 12.91 27.08
C GLN A 82 1.52 11.41 26.76
N ASP A 83 0.38 10.88 26.27
CA ASP A 83 0.22 9.46 25.92
C ASP A 83 0.52 9.19 24.43
N LYS A 84 1.31 10.08 23.81
CA LYS A 84 1.72 9.98 22.41
C LYS A 84 2.40 8.64 22.12
N LYS A 85 1.75 7.80 21.32
CA LYS A 85 2.28 6.49 20.90
C LYS A 85 2.45 6.45 19.39
N HIS A 86 3.51 5.78 18.94
CA HIS A 86 3.69 5.46 17.54
C HIS A 86 2.55 4.57 17.05
N ARG A 87 2.03 4.87 15.86
CA ARG A 87 1.03 4.07 15.18
C ARG A 87 1.28 4.04 13.67
N PRO A 88 0.75 3.03 12.98
CA PRO A 88 0.64 3.07 11.54
C PRO A 88 -0.20 4.25 11.05
N ARG A 89 0.17 4.79 9.89
CA ARG A 89 -0.56 5.88 9.26
C ARG A 89 -2.02 5.48 9.06
N GLN A 90 -2.95 6.38 9.39
CA GLN A 90 -4.38 6.03 9.42
C GLN A 90 -4.87 5.49 8.07
N ASN A 91 -4.35 6.01 6.96
CA ASN A 91 -4.70 5.59 5.60
C ASN A 91 -4.18 4.19 5.21
N VAL A 92 -3.40 3.54 6.07
CA VAL A 92 -2.88 2.16 5.94
C VAL A 92 -3.77 1.16 6.70
N VAL A 93 -4.44 1.59 7.77
CA VAL A 93 -5.25 0.73 8.67
C VAL A 93 -6.75 0.95 8.48
N LEU A 94 -7.17 2.18 8.17
CA LEU A 94 -8.54 2.55 7.82
C LEU A 94 -8.58 2.90 6.35
N LYS A 95 -8.80 1.87 5.53
CA LYS A 95 -9.50 1.97 4.26
C LYS A 95 -10.43 0.79 4.13
#